data_AF-A0A2N2SIQ5-F1
#
_entry.id   AF-A0A2N2SIQ5-F1
#
_cell.length_a   1.000
_cell.length_b   1.000
_cell.length_c   1.000
_cell.angle_alpha   90.00
_cell.angle_beta   90.00
_cell.angle_gamma   90.00
#
_symmetry.space_group_name_H-M   'P 1'
#
loop_
_entity.id
_entity.type
_entity.pdbx_description
1 polymer ?
#
loop_
_entity_poly.entity_id
_entity_poly.type
_entity_poly.pdbx_seq_one_letter_code
_entity_poly.pdbx_strand_id
1 'polypeptide(L)'
;MPDLTDIIEWLGEDRSLALGGLLIGALFGAFAQRSRFCLRAAVVEVARGQLGAKLSVWLLAFSAAIIVTQLLHLTGRFDTANVRQLASQGSLSGALIGGLMFGTGMILARGCSSRLLVLAANGNLRA
;
A
#
# COMPACT_ATOMS: atom_id res chain seq x y z
N MET A 1 29.25 -6.69 -4.90
CA MET A 1 28.24 -5.64 -5.18
C MET A 1 28.51 -4.56 -4.14
N PRO A 2 28.67 -3.27 -4.49
CA PRO A 2 28.85 -2.24 -3.46
C PRO A 2 27.71 -2.40 -2.46
N ASP A 3 28.08 -2.55 -1.20
CA ASP A 3 27.15 -2.98 -0.18
C ASP A 3 26.18 -1.81 0.08
N LEU A 4 24.89 -2.08 0.26
CA LEU A 4 23.90 -1.01 0.42
C LEU A 4 24.26 -0.13 1.65
N THR A 5 24.97 -0.73 2.60
CA THR A 5 25.56 -0.08 3.78
C THR A 5 26.61 0.96 3.43
N ASP A 6 27.44 0.77 2.40
CA ASP A 6 28.44 1.78 1.99
C ASP A 6 27.77 3.07 1.48
N ILE A 7 26.63 2.90 0.78
CA ILE A 7 25.82 4.02 0.27
C ILE A 7 25.11 4.72 1.44
N ILE A 8 24.60 3.96 2.40
CA ILE A 8 23.91 4.51 3.58
C ILE A 8 24.89 5.27 4.47
N GLU A 9 26.09 4.76 4.71
CA GLU A 9 27.14 5.45 5.49
C GLU A 9 27.56 6.77 4.83
N TRP A 10 27.69 6.80 3.50
CA TRP A 10 28.04 8.03 2.79
C TRP A 10 26.90 9.07 2.77
N LEU A 11 25.65 8.60 2.62
CA LEU A 11 24.48 9.47 2.47
C LEU A 11 23.88 9.92 3.81
N GLY A 12 24.14 9.17 4.88
CA GLY A 12 23.52 9.31 6.19
C GLY A 12 22.17 8.57 6.27
N GLU A 13 21.94 7.88 7.39
CA GLU A 13 20.75 7.05 7.64
C GLU A 13 19.44 7.82 7.39
N ASP A 14 19.30 9.01 7.99
CA ASP A 14 18.08 9.84 7.86
C ASP A 14 17.75 10.22 6.41
N ARG A 15 18.77 10.59 5.63
CA ARG A 15 18.61 10.98 4.22
C ARG A 15 18.29 9.79 3.34
N SER A 16 18.93 8.64 3.61
CA SER A 16 18.66 7.41 2.88
C SER A 16 17.20 6.96 3.07
N LEU A 17 16.69 7.04 4.29
CA LEU A 17 15.30 6.75 4.63
C LEU A 17 14.33 7.74 3.96
N ALA A 18 14.64 9.04 4.02
CA ALA A 18 13.82 10.07 3.38
C ALA A 18 13.76 9.91 1.85
N LEU A 19 14.90 9.67 1.21
CA LEU A 19 14.99 9.44 -0.23
C LEU A 19 14.30 8.14 -0.64
N GLY A 20 14.47 7.06 0.12
CA GLY A 20 13.78 5.80 -0.09
C GLY A 20 12.27 5.96 -0.01
N GLY A 21 11.77 6.64 1.03
CA GLY A 21 10.35 6.97 1.17
C GLY A 21 9.82 7.83 0.03
N LEU A 22 10.57 8.85 -0.41
CA LEU A 22 10.21 9.70 -1.54
C LEU A 22 10.15 8.92 -2.85
N LEU A 23 11.14 8.05 -3.11
CA LEU A 23 11.17 7.20 -4.31
C LEU A 23 9.98 6.24 -4.35
N ILE A 24 9.74 5.52 -3.25
CA ILE A 24 8.63 4.57 -3.14
C ILE A 24 7.29 5.32 -3.27
N GLY A 25 7.14 6.46 -2.60
CA GLY A 25 5.94 7.29 -2.66
C GLY A 25 5.66 7.84 -4.06
N ALA A 26 6.70 8.33 -4.76
CA ALA A 26 6.59 8.84 -6.13
C ALA A 26 6.20 7.73 -7.11
N LEU A 27 6.84 6.57 -7.03
CA LEU A 27 6.49 5.40 -7.84
C LEU A 27 5.05 4.96 -7.57
N PHE A 28 4.67 4.80 -6.30
CA PHE A 28 3.32 4.45 -5.91
C PHE A 28 2.30 5.46 -6.45
N GLY A 29 2.55 6.76 -6.30
CA GLY A 29 1.68 7.82 -6.80
C GLY A 29 1.48 7.74 -8.33
N ALA A 30 2.57 7.61 -9.08
CA ALA A 30 2.52 7.49 -10.54
C ALA A 30 1.73 6.26 -11.00
N PHE A 31 1.97 5.10 -10.38
CA PHE A 31 1.24 3.86 -10.70
C PHE A 31 -0.23 3.92 -10.25
N ALA A 32 -0.51 4.50 -9.07
CA ALA A 32 -1.86 4.63 -8.54
C ALA A 32 -2.71 5.58 -9.42
N GLN A 33 -2.13 6.66 -9.94
CA GLN A 33 -2.79 7.59 -10.85
C GLN A 33 -3.16 6.89 -12.17
N ARG A 34 -2.24 6.11 -12.76
CA ARG A 34 -2.48 5.40 -14.03
C ARG A 34 -3.48 4.25 -13.88
N SER A 35 -3.39 3.48 -12.79
CA SER A 35 -4.22 2.29 -12.55
C SER A 35 -5.61 2.60 -11.96
N ARG A 36 -5.84 3.83 -11.48
CA ARG A 36 -7.05 4.22 -10.75
C ARG A 36 -7.38 3.27 -9.58
N PHE A 37 -6.35 2.78 -8.92
CA PHE A 37 -6.45 1.81 -7.83
C PHE A 37 -7.41 2.28 -6.73
N CYS A 38 -8.49 1.52 -6.53
CA CYS A 38 -9.52 1.84 -5.54
C CYS A 38 -10.09 0.57 -4.90
N LEU A 39 -9.64 0.27 -3.68
CA LEU A 39 -10.09 -0.89 -2.91
C LEU A 39 -11.61 -0.86 -2.66
N ARG A 40 -12.16 0.31 -2.31
CA ARG A 40 -13.61 0.50 -2.13
C ARG A 40 -14.40 0.07 -3.37
N ALA A 41 -13.93 0.43 -4.56
CA ALA A 41 -14.66 0.13 -5.79
C ALA A 41 -14.57 -1.35 -6.16
N ALA A 42 -13.43 -2.00 -5.88
CA ALA A 42 -13.30 -3.45 -6.01
C ALA A 42 -14.28 -4.20 -5.09
N VAL A 43 -14.39 -3.79 -3.82
CA VAL A 43 -15.34 -4.39 -2.85
C VAL A 43 -16.79 -4.22 -3.31
N VAL A 44 -17.16 -3.03 -3.83
CA VAL A 44 -18.51 -2.78 -4.35
C VAL A 44 -18.82 -3.60 -5.60
N GLU A 45 -17.83 -3.80 -6.50
CA GLU A 45 -17.97 -4.66 -7.68
C GLU A 45 -18.25 -6.12 -7.27
N VAL A 46 -17.47 -6.65 -6.32
CA VAL A 46 -17.68 -7.99 -5.75
C VAL A 46 -19.05 -8.11 -5.08
N ALA A 47 -19.43 -7.13 -4.25
CA ALA A 47 -20.72 -7.15 -3.55
C ALA A 47 -21.93 -7.11 -4.51
N ARG A 48 -21.74 -6.58 -5.73
CA ARG A 48 -22.76 -6.57 -6.79
C ARG A 48 -22.68 -7.77 -7.73
N GLY A 49 -21.76 -8.71 -7.49
CA GLY A 49 -21.53 -9.87 -8.36
C GLY A 49 -20.93 -9.50 -9.73
N GLN A 50 -20.29 -8.33 -9.86
CA GLN A 50 -19.68 -7.88 -11.11
C GLN A 50 -18.17 -8.01 -11.04
N LEU A 51 -17.58 -8.69 -12.02
CA LEU A 51 -16.12 -8.75 -12.19
C LEU A 51 -15.68 -7.62 -13.12
N GLY A 52 -15.51 -6.44 -12.55
CA GLY A 52 -15.06 -5.25 -13.27
C GLY A 52 -13.54 -5.12 -13.33
N ALA A 53 -13.06 -4.18 -14.16
CA ALA A 53 -11.64 -3.89 -14.30
C ALA A 53 -10.97 -3.46 -12.98
N LYS A 54 -11.72 -2.85 -12.05
CA LYS A 54 -11.15 -2.34 -10.79
C LYS A 54 -10.84 -3.48 -9.83
N LEU A 55 -11.70 -4.51 -9.79
CA LEU A 55 -11.41 -5.74 -9.09
C LEU A 55 -10.17 -6.44 -9.64
N SER A 56 -10.04 -6.56 -10.97
CA SER A 56 -8.87 -7.20 -11.60
C SER A 56 -7.57 -6.49 -11.26
N VAL A 57 -7.55 -5.15 -11.32
CA VAL A 57 -6.37 -4.35 -10.93
C VAL A 57 -6.04 -4.55 -9.45
N TRP A 58 -7.05 -4.58 -8.58
CA TRP A 58 -6.85 -4.81 -7.15
C TRP A 58 -6.26 -6.20 -6.86
N LEU A 59 -6.84 -7.25 -7.46
CA LEU A 59 -6.37 -8.63 -7.30
C LEU A 59 -4.94 -8.81 -7.83
N LEU A 60 -4.62 -8.21 -8.98
CA LEU A 60 -3.29 -8.29 -9.56
C LEU A 60 -2.25 -7.61 -8.66
N ALA A 61 -2.56 -6.39 -8.16
CA ALA A 61 -1.67 -5.68 -7.25
C ALA A 61 -1.49 -6.44 -5.92
N PHE A 62 -2.57 -6.96 -5.35
CA PHE A 62 -2.55 -7.72 -4.10
C PHE A 62 -1.76 -9.02 -4.23
N SER A 63 -2.02 -9.79 -5.30
CA SER A 63 -1.33 -11.05 -5.57
C SER A 63 0.16 -10.82 -5.84
N ALA A 64 0.51 -9.80 -6.62
CA ALA A 64 1.90 -9.42 -6.86
C ALA A 64 2.62 -9.03 -5.56
N ALA A 65 1.96 -8.26 -4.68
CA ALA A 65 2.52 -7.90 -3.38
C ALA A 65 2.82 -9.13 -2.52
N ILE A 66 1.89 -10.09 -2.44
CA ILE A 66 2.11 -11.35 -1.70
C ILE A 66 3.25 -12.15 -2.32
N ILE A 67 3.20 -12.42 -3.62
CA ILE A 67 4.19 -13.25 -4.31
C ILE A 67 5.59 -12.67 -4.15
N VAL A 68 5.76 -11.37 -4.38
CA VAL A 68 7.06 -10.70 -4.26
C VAL A 68 7.57 -10.74 -2.82
N THR A 69 6.70 -10.49 -1.83
CA THR A 69 7.09 -10.54 -0.41
C THR A 69 7.52 -11.94 0.00
N GLN A 70 6.77 -12.97 -0.41
CA GLN A 70 7.11 -14.36 -0.12
C GLN A 70 8.42 -14.77 -0.82
N LEU A 71 8.65 -14.35 -2.06
CA LEU A 71 9.90 -14.62 -2.78
C LEU A 71 11.11 -13.98 -2.08
N LEU A 72 10.95 -12.75 -1.59
CA LEU A 72 11.99 -12.04 -0.84
C LEU A 72 12.32 -12.74 0.47
N HIS A 73 11.29 -13.25 1.16
CA HIS A 73 11.46 -14.01 2.39
C HIS A 73 12.18 -15.35 2.13
N LEU A 74 11.73 -16.12 1.12
CA LEU A 74 12.33 -17.41 0.76
C LEU A 74 13.79 -17.29 0.29
N THR A 75 14.15 -16.17 -0.35
CA THR A 75 15.52 -15.92 -0.78
C THR A 75 16.43 -15.36 0.31
N GLY A 76 15.94 -15.25 1.56
CA GLY A 76 16.71 -14.77 2.71
C GLY A 76 17.08 -13.29 2.64
N ARG A 77 16.51 -12.53 1.69
CA ARG A 77 16.79 -11.09 1.51
C ARG A 77 15.92 -10.19 2.39
N PHE A 78 14.88 -10.76 3.02
CA PHE A 78 13.93 -10.01 3.83
C PHE A 78 13.45 -10.84 5.01
N ASP A 79 13.78 -10.41 6.22
CA ASP A 79 13.31 -11.02 7.44
C ASP A 79 12.04 -10.31 7.94
N THR A 80 10.91 -11.01 7.86
CA THR A 80 9.61 -10.52 8.31
C THR A 80 9.56 -10.31 9.83
N ALA A 81 10.43 -10.97 10.61
CA ALA A 81 10.46 -10.83 12.07
C ALA A 81 10.97 -9.45 12.52
N ASN A 82 11.81 -8.82 11.71
CA ASN A 82 12.35 -7.48 12.00
C ASN A 82 11.41 -6.34 11.55
N VAL A 83 10.32 -6.66 10.84
CA VAL A 83 9.36 -5.66 10.38
C VAL A 83 8.38 -5.35 11.50
N ARG A 84 8.51 -4.16 12.10
CA ARG A 84 7.68 -3.71 13.23
C ARG A 84 6.16 -3.77 12.96
N GLN A 85 5.76 -3.65 11.70
CA GLN A 85 4.35 -3.73 11.28
C GLN A 85 3.81 -5.17 11.18
N LEU A 86 4.68 -6.18 11.02
CA LEU A 86 4.32 -7.60 10.96
C LEU A 86 4.58 -8.33 12.29
N ALA A 87 5.54 -7.86 13.08
CA ALA A 87 5.90 -8.46 14.37
C ALA A 87 4.89 -8.20 15.50
N SER A 88 4.03 -7.18 15.35
CA SER A 88 2.99 -6.89 16.34
C SER A 88 1.87 -7.93 16.26
N GLN A 89 1.60 -8.63 17.37
CA GLN A 89 0.46 -9.55 17.44
C GLN A 89 -0.85 -8.76 17.22
N GLY A 90 -1.45 -8.94 16.06
CA GLY A 90 -2.74 -8.34 15.74
C GLY A 90 -3.86 -8.95 16.58
N SER A 91 -4.60 -8.12 17.30
CA SER A 91 -5.85 -8.56 17.95
C SER A 91 -6.97 -8.71 16.92
N LEU A 92 -7.65 -9.86 16.94
CA LEU A 92 -8.81 -10.11 16.07
C LEU A 92 -9.93 -9.08 16.29
N SER A 93 -10.18 -8.70 17.54
CA SER A 93 -11.19 -7.68 17.85
C SER A 93 -10.78 -6.31 17.31
N GLY A 94 -9.48 -5.97 17.34
CA GLY A 94 -8.95 -4.76 16.74
C GLY A 94 -9.09 -4.74 15.22
N ALA A 95 -8.84 -5.86 14.54
CA ALA A 95 -9.02 -5.98 13.10
C ALA A 95 -10.48 -5.81 12.68
N LEU A 96 -11.41 -6.39 13.44
CA LEU A 96 -12.85 -6.29 13.16
C LEU A 96 -13.38 -4.87 13.39
N ILE A 97 -13.14 -4.31 14.58
CA ILE A 97 -13.64 -2.97 14.94
C ILE A 97 -12.96 -1.90 14.07
N GLY A 98 -11.64 -1.96 13.93
CA GLY A 98 -10.87 -1.03 13.10
C GLY A 98 -11.25 -1.12 11.62
N GLY A 99 -11.47 -2.33 11.09
CA GLY A 99 -11.92 -2.54 9.72
C GLY A 99 -13.30 -1.94 9.46
N LEU A 100 -14.25 -2.10 10.39
CA LEU A 100 -15.58 -1.48 10.30
C LEU A 100 -15.49 0.04 10.35
N MET A 101 -14.75 0.62 11.30
CA MET A 101 -14.56 2.06 11.41
C MET A 101 -13.87 2.66 10.17
N PHE A 102 -12.86 1.99 9.63
CA PHE A 102 -12.16 2.43 8.42
C PHE A 102 -13.08 2.34 7.19
N GLY A 103 -13.84 1.24 7.08
CA GLY A 103 -14.81 1.02 6.01
C GLY A 103 -15.93 2.06 6.02
N THR A 104 -16.52 2.34 7.17
CA THR A 104 -17.56 3.39 7.30
C THR A 104 -16.99 4.77 6.95
N GLY A 105 -15.77 5.08 7.41
CA GLY A 105 -15.04 6.29 7.02
C GLY A 105 -14.87 6.44 5.50
N MET A 106 -14.50 5.36 4.80
CA MET A 106 -14.40 5.38 3.32
C MET A 106 -15.73 5.65 2.62
N ILE A 107 -16.85 5.19 3.19
CA ILE A 107 -18.19 5.48 2.66
C ILE A 107 -18.55 6.96 2.90
N LEU A 108 -18.33 7.46 4.13
CA LEU A 108 -18.62 8.84 4.51
C LEU A 108 -17.79 9.85 3.70
N ALA A 109 -16.49 9.60 3.52
CA ALA A 109 -15.59 10.42 2.70
C ALA A 109 -15.78 10.23 1.18
N ARG A 110 -16.65 9.30 0.77
CA ARG A 110 -16.94 8.97 -0.64
C ARG A 110 -15.70 8.63 -1.47
N GLY A 111 -14.74 7.90 -0.89
CA GLY A 111 -13.59 7.37 -1.62
C GLY A 111 -12.66 6.49 -0.77
N CYS A 112 -11.53 6.07 -1.36
CA CYS A 112 -10.52 5.26 -0.67
C CYS A 112 -9.27 6.11 -0.39
N SER A 113 -8.53 5.76 0.67
CA SER A 113 -7.32 6.47 1.10
C SER A 113 -6.32 6.71 -0.04
N SER A 114 -6.00 5.67 -0.79
CA SER A 114 -5.06 5.74 -1.92
C SER A 114 -5.50 6.74 -3.00
N ARG A 115 -6.79 6.77 -3.33
CA ARG A 115 -7.31 7.60 -4.41
C ARG A 115 -7.56 9.03 -3.98
N LEU A 116 -7.98 9.28 -2.73
CA LEU A 116 -8.06 10.63 -2.20
C LEU A 116 -6.68 11.29 -2.19
N LEU A 117 -5.64 10.58 -1.72
CA LEU A 117 -4.28 11.10 -1.68
C LEU A 117 -3.78 11.53 -3.08
N VAL A 118 -3.97 10.68 -4.09
CA VAL A 118 -3.61 11.03 -5.48
C VAL A 118 -4.46 12.17 -6.04
N LEU A 119 -5.75 12.22 -5.71
CA LEU A 119 -6.65 13.29 -6.16
C LEU A 119 -6.32 14.64 -5.51
N ALA A 120 -5.96 14.66 -4.24
CA ALA A 120 -5.53 15.85 -3.52
C ALA A 120 -4.26 16.43 -4.19
N ALA A 121 -3.31 15.57 -4.57
CA ALA A 121 -2.12 15.98 -5.33
C ALA A 121 -2.43 16.51 -6.74
N ASN A 122 -3.60 16.19 -7.31
CA ASN A 122 -4.08 16.72 -8.60
C ASN A 122 -4.95 18.00 -8.43
N GLY A 123 -5.01 18.60 -7.23
CA GLY A 123 -5.76 19.84 -6.98
C GLY A 123 -7.25 19.64 -6.74
N ASN A 124 -7.70 18.41 -6.44
CA ASN A 124 -9.09 18.17 -6.07
C ASN A 124 -9.34 18.56 -4.61
N LEU A 125 -10.00 19.70 -4.40
CA LEU A 125 -10.33 20.24 -3.06
C LEU A 125 -11.37 19.40 -2.30
N ARG A 126 -12.01 18.41 -2.94
CA ARG A 126 -12.93 17.46 -2.28
C ARG A 126 -12.19 16.28 -1.65
N ALA A 127 -10.96 16.03 -2.09
CA ALA A 127 -10.16 14.90 -1.65
C ALA A 127 -9.46 15.19 -0.33
#